data_AF-A0A525CUH3-F1
#
_entry.id   AF-A0A525CUH3-F1
#
_cell.length_a   1.000
_cell.length_b   1.000
_cell.length_c   1.000
_cell.angle_alpha   90.00
_cell.angle_beta   90.00
_cell.angle_gamma   90.00
#
_symmetry.space_group_name_H-M   'P 1'
#
loop_
_entity.id
_entity.type
_entity.pdbx_description
1 polymer ?
#
loop_
_entity_poly.entity_id
_entity_poly.type
_entity_poly.pdbx_seq_one_letter_code
_entity_poly.pdbx_strand_id
1 'polypeptide(L)'
;MDTIPGIRGLENAVEDNNLTVLNHDSHRLKGALMYLGCNKLIDELLYLEHVKTIDEAKPKLEPVMLLASALEQECKYILGELS
;
A
#
# COMPACT_ATOMS: atom_id res chain seq x y z
N MET A 1 3.28 15.78 0.42
CA MET A 1 2.10 14.89 0.36
C MET A 1 2.19 14.01 1.59
N ASP A 2 1.22 14.07 2.49
CA ASP A 2 1.18 13.16 3.62
C ASP A 2 0.74 11.79 3.12
N THR A 3 1.69 10.89 2.85
CA THR A 3 1.40 9.50 2.47
C THR A 3 0.53 8.82 3.53
N ILE A 4 -0.48 8.06 3.10
CA ILE A 4 -1.31 7.22 3.99
C ILE A 4 -0.38 6.45 4.96
N PRO A 5 -0.64 6.43 6.27
CA PRO A 5 0.24 5.78 7.24
C PRO A 5 0.60 4.33 6.91
N GLY A 6 -0.31 3.60 6.26
CA GLY A 6 -0.07 2.24 5.77
C GLY A 6 0.92 2.18 4.61
N ILE A 7 0.88 3.12 3.66
CA ILE A 7 1.85 3.20 2.55
C ILE A 7 3.22 3.60 3.09
N ARG A 8 3.28 4.59 3.99
CA ARG A 8 4.54 5.04 4.59
C ARG A 8 5.24 3.91 5.35
N GLY A 9 4.47 3.03 6.00
CA GLY A 9 5.00 1.81 6.60
C GLY A 9 5.68 0.89 5.59
N LEU A 10 5.08 0.71 4.39
CA LEU A 10 5.67 -0.07 3.31
C LEU A 10 6.94 0.58 2.74
N GLU A 11 6.93 1.91 2.52
CA GLU A 11 8.10 2.67 2.04
C GLU A 11 9.28 2.50 3.01
N ASN A 12 9.06 2.79 4.29
CA ASN A 12 10.08 2.65 5.33
C ASN A 12 10.59 1.21 5.42
N ALA A 13 9.71 0.20 5.32
CA ALA A 13 10.12 -1.20 5.36
C ALA A 13 11.04 -1.59 4.19
N VAL A 14 10.83 -1.00 3.01
CA VAL A 14 11.72 -1.20 1.84
C VAL A 14 13.05 -0.46 2.04
N GLU A 15 13.02 0.79 2.51
CA GLU A 15 14.22 1.58 2.81
C GLU A 15 15.10 0.91 3.89
N ASP A 16 14.48 0.40 4.94
CA ASP A 16 15.14 -0.30 6.06
C ASP A 16 15.49 -1.76 5.73
N ASN A 17 15.15 -2.24 4.53
CA ASN A 17 15.33 -3.63 4.10
C ASN A 17 14.74 -4.66 5.08
N ASN A 18 13.55 -4.37 5.63
CA ASN A 18 12.89 -5.12 6.69
C ASN A 18 11.68 -5.91 6.17
N LEU A 19 11.94 -7.15 5.74
CA LEU A 19 10.91 -8.03 5.16
C LEU A 19 9.77 -8.36 6.13
N THR A 20 10.04 -8.49 7.43
CA THR A 20 9.01 -8.80 8.43
C THR A 20 8.00 -7.66 8.56
N VAL A 21 8.48 -6.42 8.61
CA VAL A 21 7.61 -5.24 8.69
C VAL A 21 6.85 -5.06 7.36
N LEU A 22 7.52 -5.28 6.22
CA LEU A 22 6.88 -5.21 4.91
C LEU A 22 5.69 -6.17 4.80
N ASN A 23 5.87 -7.43 5.23
CA ASN A 23 4.82 -8.44 5.18
C ASN A 23 3.66 -8.11 6.13
N HIS A 24 3.99 -7.67 7.35
CA HIS A 24 3.01 -7.27 8.36
C HIS A 24 2.13 -6.11 7.88
N ASP A 25 2.76 -5.04 7.38
CA ASP A 25 2.03 -3.83 6.95
C ASP A 25 1.23 -4.07 5.67
N SER A 26 1.76 -4.91 4.75
CA SER A 26 1.04 -5.36 3.56
C SER A 26 -0.23 -6.12 3.93
N HIS A 27 -0.13 -7.08 4.87
CA HIS A 27 -1.27 -7.85 5.37
C HIS A 27 -2.35 -6.95 6.00
N ARG A 28 -1.93 -6.00 6.84
CA ARG A 28 -2.85 -5.06 7.51
C ARG A 28 -3.58 -4.18 6.49
N LEU A 29 -2.86 -3.64 5.50
CA LEU A 29 -3.45 -2.76 4.49
C LEU A 29 -4.41 -3.52 3.56
N LYS A 30 -4.06 -4.75 3.17
CA LYS A 30 -4.92 -5.65 2.40
C LYS A 30 -6.28 -5.85 3.07
N GLY A 31 -6.28 -6.13 4.38
CA GLY A 31 -7.50 -6.31 5.17
C GLY A 31 -8.43 -5.07 5.14
N ALA A 32 -7.85 -3.88 5.27
CA ALA A 32 -8.63 -2.62 5.20
C ALA A 32 -9.24 -2.40 3.80
N LEU A 33 -8.50 -2.70 2.74
CA LEU A 33 -8.94 -2.46 1.36
C LEU A 33 -9.98 -3.46 0.87
N MET A 34 -10.02 -4.67 1.42
CA MET A 34 -11.08 -5.65 1.12
C MET A 34 -12.47 -5.07 1.45
N TYR A 35 -12.60 -4.27 2.51
CA TYR A 35 -13.86 -3.60 2.84
C TYR A 35 -14.28 -2.54 1.81
N LEU A 36 -13.32 -1.96 1.09
CA LEU A 36 -13.54 -0.90 0.10
C LEU A 36 -13.63 -1.45 -1.35
N GLY A 37 -13.41 -2.75 -1.56
CA GLY A 37 -13.48 -3.37 -2.88
C GLY A 37 -12.33 -2.99 -3.83
N CYS A 38 -11.20 -2.53 -3.31
CA CYS A 38 -10.06 -2.06 -4.10
C CYS A 38 -9.19 -3.21 -4.65
N ASN A 39 -9.78 -4.07 -5.47
CA ASN A 39 -9.20 -5.36 -5.90
C ASN A 39 -7.78 -5.26 -6.49
N LYS A 40 -7.50 -4.26 -7.34
CA LYS A 40 -6.16 -4.09 -7.92
C LYS A 40 -5.08 -3.79 -6.86
N LEU A 41 -5.40 -3.00 -5.85
CA LEU A 41 -4.46 -2.68 -4.77
C LEU A 41 -4.30 -3.88 -3.82
N ILE A 42 -5.37 -4.65 -3.62
CA ILE A 42 -5.34 -5.92 -2.87
C ILE A 42 -4.41 -6.92 -3.55
N ASP A 43 -4.47 -7.07 -4.88
CA ASP A 43 -3.62 -8.00 -5.63
C ASP A 43 -2.13 -7.66 -5.49
N GLU A 44 -1.79 -6.37 -5.57
CA GLU A 44 -0.40 -5.91 -5.39
C GLU A 44 0.09 -6.10 -3.94
N LEU A 45 -0.77 -5.87 -2.94
CA LEU A 45 -0.43 -6.13 -1.54
C LEU A 45 -0.31 -7.62 -1.22
N LEU A 46 -1.11 -8.47 -1.87
CA LEU A 46 -1.00 -9.91 -1.76
C LEU A 46 0.34 -10.39 -2.33
N TYR A 47 0.80 -9.81 -3.43
CA TYR A 47 2.14 -10.07 -3.94
C TYR A 47 3.21 -9.67 -2.92
N LEU A 48 3.16 -8.44 -2.41
CA LEU A 48 4.12 -7.93 -1.41
C LEU A 48 4.16 -8.75 -0.12
N GLU A 49 3.03 -9.29 0.33
CA GLU A 49 2.92 -10.16 1.52
C GLU A 49 3.68 -11.50 1.36
N HIS A 50 3.88 -11.98 0.13
CA HIS A 50 4.44 -13.30 -0.16
C HIS A 50 5.82 -13.26 -0.84
N VAL A 51 6.37 -12.07 -1.11
CA VAL A 51 7.74 -11.94 -1.60
C VAL A 51 8.73 -12.50 -0.58
N LYS A 52 9.83 -13.06 -1.08
CA LYS A 52 10.88 -13.64 -0.24
C LYS A 52 12.04 -12.69 -0.02
N THR A 53 12.13 -11.64 -0.83
CA THR A 53 13.18 -10.63 -0.77
C THR A 53 12.62 -9.24 -1.06
N ILE A 54 13.34 -8.21 -0.58
CA ILE A 54 12.98 -6.81 -0.88
C ILE A 54 13.21 -6.48 -2.36
N ASP A 55 14.16 -7.14 -3.03
CA ASP A 55 14.41 -6.93 -4.46
C ASP A 55 13.21 -7.37 -5.32
N GLU A 56 12.49 -8.41 -4.92
CA GLU A 56 11.21 -8.81 -5.54
C GLU A 56 10.09 -7.79 -5.28
N ALA A 57 10.12 -7.11 -4.14
CA ALA A 57 9.10 -6.13 -3.74
C ALA A 57 9.25 -4.76 -4.43
N LYS A 58 10.48 -4.29 -4.65
CA LYS A 58 10.80 -2.98 -5.28
C LYS A 58 9.96 -2.63 -6.51
N PRO A 59 9.82 -3.50 -7.54
CA PRO A 59 9.06 -3.16 -8.74
C PRO A 59 7.55 -3.00 -8.50
N LYS A 60 7.02 -3.44 -7.35
CA LYS A 60 5.60 -3.32 -7.00
C LYS A 60 5.28 -2.17 -6.06
N LEU A 61 6.29 -1.58 -5.41
CA LEU A 61 6.09 -0.49 -4.48
C LEU A 61 5.50 0.76 -5.16
N GLU A 62 6.04 1.15 -6.31
CA GLU A 62 5.54 2.32 -7.07
C GLU A 62 4.08 2.16 -7.53
N PRO A 63 3.67 1.02 -8.15
CA PRO A 63 2.27 0.73 -8.42
C PRO A 63 1.34 0.82 -7.20
N VAL A 64 1.77 0.27 -6.05
CA VAL A 64 1.00 0.33 -4.78
C VAL A 64 0.82 1.77 -4.33
N MET A 65 1.87 2.58 -4.36
CA MET A 65 1.83 3.99 -3.99
C MET A 65 0.89 4.80 -4.89
N LEU A 66 0.95 4.58 -6.21
CA LEU A 66 0.09 5.26 -7.18
C LEU A 66 -1.39 4.91 -6.96
N LEU A 67 -1.70 3.61 -6.85
CA LEU A 67 -3.06 3.14 -6.63
C LEU A 67 -3.64 3.64 -5.31
N ALA A 68 -2.85 3.62 -4.24
CA ALA A 68 -3.29 4.05 -2.94
C ALA A 68 -3.43 5.59 -2.85
N SER A 69 -2.57 6.35 -3.54
CA SER A 69 -2.74 7.81 -3.69
C SER A 69 -3.99 8.17 -4.48
N ALA A 70 -4.30 7.43 -5.55
CA ALA A 70 -5.52 7.62 -6.31
C ALA A 70 -6.77 7.33 -5.46
N LEU A 71 -6.74 6.24 -4.68
CA LEU A 71 -7.82 5.93 -3.74
C LEU A 71 -8.00 7.03 -2.69
N GLU A 72 -6.92 7.57 -2.15
CA GLU A 72 -6.98 8.68 -1.19
C GLU A 72 -7.65 9.92 -1.81
N GLN A 73 -7.27 10.29 -3.04
CA GLN A 73 -7.87 11.43 -3.73
C GLN A 73 -9.37 11.23 -3.96
N GLU A 74 -9.78 10.05 -4.43
CA GLU A 74 -11.20 9.72 -4.62
C GLU A 74 -11.97 9.76 -3.28
N CYS A 75 -11.41 9.18 -2.21
CA CYS A 75 -12.02 9.24 -0.88
C CYS A 75 -12.16 10.68 -0.38
N LYS A 76 -11.12 11.50 -0.51
CA LYS A 76 -11.16 12.91 -0.10
C LYS A 76 -12.16 13.72 -0.93
N TYR A 77 -12.27 13.45 -2.23
CA TYR A 77 -13.28 14.06 -3.09
C TYR A 77 -14.70 13.67 -2.65
N ILE A 78 -14.97 12.39 -2.41
CA ILE A 78 -16.27 11.89 -1.92
C ILE A 78 -16.64 12.51 -0.57
N LEU A 79 -15.65 12.69 0.32
CA LEU A 79 -15.84 13.29 1.64
C LEU A 79 -15.92 14.84 1.61
N GLY A 80 -15.73 15.47 0.45
CA GLY A 80 -15.76 16.92 0.28
C GLY A 80 -14.54 17.64 0.84
N GLU A 81 -13.42 16.93 1.03
CA GLU A 81 -12.16 17.47 1.55
C GLU A 81 -11.26 18.04 0.44
N LEU A 82 -11.53 17.71 -0.82
CA LEU A 82 -10.93 18.32 -2.01
C LEU A 82 -12.01 19.15 -2.69
N SER A 83 -11.89 20.48 -2.59
CA SER A 83 -12.80 21.46 -3.23
C SER A 83 -12.12 22.16 -4.39
#